data_AF-A0A6A4VUF0-F1
#
_entry.id   AF-A0A6A4VUF0-F1
#
_cell.length_a   1.000
_cell.length_b   1.000
_cell.length_c   1.000
_cell.angle_alpha   90.00
_cell.angle_beta   90.00
_cell.angle_gamma   90.00
#
_symmetry.space_group_name_H-M   'P 1'
#
loop_
_entity.id
_entity.type
_entity.pdbx_description
1 polymer ?
#
loop_
_entity_poly.entity_id
_entity_poly.type
_entity_poly.pdbx_seq_one_letter_code
_entity_poly.pdbx_strand_id
1 'polypeptide(L)'
;MVSWFAEYSRSLASYMRSIGETGLNLTDDLKPPKQLYIEVRCMEDYGEFETEDGDVMLLKKNSIHFLPRSQCQHLVRQGVLQHLVH
;
A
#
# COMPACT_ATOMS: atom_id res chain seq x y z
N MET A 1 24.77 -9.18 -9.09
CA MET A 1 23.44 -8.56 -9.29
C MET A 1 22.63 -8.55 -8.00
N VAL A 2 22.52 -9.69 -7.29
CA VAL A 2 21.82 -9.77 -5.98
C VAL A 2 22.45 -8.88 -4.90
N SER A 3 23.79 -8.81 -4.82
CA SER A 3 24.49 -7.96 -3.85
C SER A 3 24.19 -6.47 -4.05
N TRP A 4 24.28 -5.98 -5.29
CA TRP A 4 23.99 -4.59 -5.64
C TRP A 4 22.56 -4.18 -5.26
N PHE A 5 21.57 -5.03 -5.57
CA PHE A 5 20.18 -4.73 -5.23
C PHE A 5 19.97 -4.64 -3.71
N ALA A 6 20.58 -5.56 -2.96
CA ALA A 6 20.52 -5.56 -1.50
C ALA A 6 21.23 -4.33 -0.90
N GLU A 7 22.39 -3.94 -1.44
CA GLU A 7 23.11 -2.73 -1.04
C GLU A 7 22.29 -1.47 -1.29
N TYR A 8 21.75 -1.32 -2.50
CA TYR A 8 20.87 -0.20 -2.85
C TYR A 8 19.65 -0.11 -1.92
N SER A 9 18.97 -1.24 -1.69
CA SER A 9 17.79 -1.30 -0.83
C SER A 9 18.12 -0.89 0.61
N ARG A 10 19.27 -1.31 1.13
CA ARG A 10 19.75 -0.90 2.47
C ARG A 10 20.04 0.60 2.55
N SER A 11 20.75 1.14 1.56
CA SER A 11 21.05 2.58 1.50
C SER A 11 19.79 3.42 1.42
N LEU A 12 18.81 3.02 0.59
CA LEU A 12 17.54 3.71 0.47
C LEU A 12 16.74 3.68 1.77
N ALA A 13 16.63 2.51 2.42
CA ALA A 13 15.94 2.38 3.70
C ALA A 13 16.60 3.22 4.81
N SER A 14 17.93 3.34 4.80
CA SER A 14 18.65 4.22 5.73
C SER A 14 18.33 5.69 5.50
N TYR A 15 18.27 6.11 4.23
CA TYR A 15 17.93 7.49 3.89
C TYR A 15 16.49 7.84 4.27
N MET A 16 15.52 6.98 3.93
CA MET A 16 14.11 7.16 4.30
C MET A 16 13.93 7.36 5.81
N ARG A 17 14.66 6.61 6.64
CA ARG A 17 14.63 6.77 8.11
C ARG A 17 15.26 8.06 8.62
N SER A 18 16.20 8.64 7.89
CA SER A 18 16.88 9.89 8.30
C SER A 18 16.06 11.16 8.05
N ILE A 19 14.96 11.07 7.29
CA ILE A 19 14.13 12.23 6.94
C ILE A 19 13.05 12.43 8.00
N GLY A 20 13.12 13.55 8.73
CA GLY A 20 12.16 13.88 9.79
C GLY A 20 12.31 13.00 11.03
N GLU A 21 11.42 13.17 12.00
CA GLU A 21 11.48 12.44 13.28
C GLU A 21 11.00 10.99 13.14
N THR A 22 10.06 10.72 12.23
CA THR A 22 9.43 9.40 12.04
C THR A 22 9.92 8.65 10.80
N GLY A 23 10.81 9.25 10.00
CA GLY A 23 11.12 8.78 8.67
C GLY A 23 10.05 9.14 7.63
N LEU A 24 10.42 9.04 6.35
CA LEU A 24 9.53 9.24 5.21
C LEU A 24 9.75 8.15 4.16
N ASN A 25 8.69 7.41 3.82
CA ASN A 25 8.77 6.44 2.72
C ASN A 25 8.63 7.14 1.36
N LEU A 26 9.76 7.31 0.67
CA LEU A 26 9.83 7.94 -0.66
C LEU A 26 9.23 7.09 -1.79
N THR A 27 8.93 5.82 -1.55
CA THR A 27 8.28 4.97 -2.56
C THR A 27 6.76 5.13 -2.55
N ASP A 28 6.21 5.77 -1.52
CA ASP A 28 4.78 6.05 -1.41
C ASP A 28 4.39 7.36 -2.07
N ASP A 29 3.09 7.54 -2.28
CA ASP A 29 2.47 8.81 -2.74
C ASP A 29 3.06 9.49 -3.97
N LEU A 30 3.57 8.69 -4.93
CA LEU A 30 4.03 9.15 -6.25
C LEU A 30 2.96 9.94 -7.05
N LYS A 31 1.70 9.84 -6.64
CA LYS A 31 0.58 10.63 -7.18
C LYS A 31 -0.11 11.34 -6.01
N PRO A 32 -0.46 12.63 -6.15
CA PRO A 32 -1.19 13.36 -5.12
C PRO A 32 -2.47 12.61 -4.70
N PRO A 33 -2.74 12.46 -3.39
CA PRO A 33 -3.97 11.83 -2.94
C PRO A 33 -5.16 12.75 -3.26
N LYS A 34 -6.18 12.18 -3.91
CA LYS A 34 -7.44 12.90 -4.22
C LYS A 34 -8.48 12.77 -3.12
N GLN A 35 -8.45 11.64 -2.40
CA GLN A 35 -9.43 11.26 -1.38
C GLN A 35 -8.75 10.43 -0.29
N LEU A 36 -9.23 10.58 0.96
CA LEU A 36 -8.74 9.84 2.12
C LEU A 36 -9.17 8.36 2.10
N TYR A 37 -10.39 8.10 1.62
CA TYR A 37 -10.93 6.76 1.43
C TYR A 37 -11.19 6.53 -0.05
N ILE A 38 -11.07 5.29 -0.48
CA ILE A 38 -11.34 4.88 -1.86
C ILE A 38 -12.16 3.60 -1.89
N GLU A 39 -12.98 3.46 -2.92
CA GLU A 39 -13.69 2.22 -3.22
C GLU A 39 -12.79 1.33 -4.07
N VAL A 40 -12.58 0.10 -3.63
CA VAL A 40 -11.67 -0.86 -4.27
C VAL A 40 -12.37 -2.18 -4.52
N ARG A 41 -12.09 -2.78 -5.68
CA ARG A 41 -12.49 -4.14 -6.02
C ARG A 41 -11.32 -5.10 -5.87
N CYS A 42 -11.53 -6.22 -5.21
CA CYS A 42 -10.55 -7.31 -5.13
C CYS A 42 -10.49 -8.06 -6.46
N MET A 43 -9.29 -8.21 -7.02
CA MET A 43 -9.06 -8.89 -8.30
C MET A 43 -8.81 -10.39 -8.11
N GLU A 44 -8.41 -10.79 -6.91
CA GLU A 44 -8.12 -12.17 -6.50
C GLU A 44 -8.55 -12.42 -5.05
N ASP A 45 -8.54 -13.69 -4.63
CA ASP A 45 -8.79 -14.09 -3.25
C ASP A 45 -7.50 -13.87 -2.43
N TYR A 46 -7.44 -12.74 -1.73
CA TYR A 46 -6.27 -12.34 -0.94
C TYR A 46 -6.30 -12.90 0.48
N GLY A 47 -7.51 -13.16 1.02
CA GLY A 47 -7.69 -13.65 2.38
C GLY A 47 -7.96 -12.53 3.39
N GLU A 48 -7.47 -12.69 4.61
CA GLU A 48 -7.70 -11.73 5.70
C GLU A 48 -6.80 -10.50 5.54
N PHE A 49 -7.40 -9.32 5.64
CA PHE A 49 -6.74 -8.03 5.63
C PHE A 49 -7.01 -7.33 6.95
N GLU A 50 -5.95 -7.04 7.69
CA GLU A 50 -6.01 -6.31 8.96
C GLU A 50 -5.67 -4.84 8.72
N THR A 51 -6.57 -3.96 9.15
CA THR A 51 -6.37 -2.51 9.14
C THR A 51 -5.50 -2.09 10.32
N GLU A 52 -4.92 -0.88 10.25
CA GLU A 52 -4.11 -0.35 11.36
C GLU A 52 -4.92 -0.15 12.65
N ASP A 53 -6.24 -0.01 12.55
CA ASP A 53 -7.16 0.12 13.68
C ASP A 53 -7.54 -1.23 14.31
N GLY A 54 -7.07 -2.35 13.72
CA GLY A 54 -7.32 -3.72 14.19
C GLY A 54 -8.57 -4.38 13.62
N ASP A 55 -9.30 -3.72 12.70
CA ASP A 55 -10.41 -4.36 12.00
C ASP A 55 -9.87 -5.36 10.96
N VAL A 56 -10.40 -6.60 11.01
CA VAL A 56 -10.05 -7.67 10.07
C VAL A 56 -11.19 -7.86 9.07
N MET A 57 -10.86 -7.80 7.77
CA MET A 57 -11.80 -7.93 6.67
C MET A 57 -11.37 -9.04 5.71
N LEU A 58 -12.33 -9.77 5.15
CA LEU A 58 -12.05 -10.84 4.20
C LEU A 58 -12.12 -10.34 2.76
N LEU A 59 -10.97 -10.25 2.09
CA LEU A 59 -10.82 -9.83 0.71
C LEU A 59 -11.00 -11.04 -0.24
N LYS A 60 -12.24 -11.24 -0.70
CA LYS A 60 -12.58 -12.25 -1.73
C LYS A 60 -12.57 -11.66 -3.14
N LYS A 61 -12.29 -12.48 -4.14
CA LYS A 61 -12.33 -12.07 -5.55
C LYS A 61 -13.67 -11.42 -5.90
N ASN A 62 -13.61 -10.30 -6.62
CA ASN A 62 -14.72 -9.44 -7.03
C ASN A 62 -15.52 -8.78 -5.89
N SER A 63 -15.15 -8.95 -4.62
CA SER A 63 -15.72 -8.16 -3.53
C SER A 63 -15.29 -6.70 -3.63
N ILE A 64 -16.14 -5.80 -3.15
CA ILE A 64 -15.90 -4.35 -3.15
C ILE A 64 -15.84 -3.87 -1.71
N HIS A 65 -14.83 -3.07 -1.38
CA HIS A 65 -14.59 -2.54 -0.04
C HIS A 65 -14.32 -1.04 -0.12
N PHE A 66 -14.63 -0.34 0.96
CA PHE A 66 -14.32 1.07 1.12
C PHE A 66 -13.26 1.23 2.21
N LEU A 67 -12.02 1.50 1.80
CA LEU A 67 -10.85 1.43 2.67
C LEU A 67 -10.08 2.76 2.69
N PRO A 68 -9.37 3.08 3.78
CA PRO A 68 -8.40 4.16 3.80
C PRO A 68 -7.36 3.96 2.70
N ARG A 69 -7.11 5.02 1.93
CA ARG A 69 -6.17 4.97 0.81
C ARG A 69 -4.76 4.59 1.27
N SER A 70 -4.32 5.12 2.40
CA SER A 70 -3.00 4.83 2.99
C SER A 70 -2.77 3.33 3.19
N GLN A 71 -3.78 2.60 3.66
CA GLN A 71 -3.66 1.19 4.02
C GLN A 71 -3.77 0.24 2.82
N CYS A 72 -4.54 0.61 1.79
CA CYS A 72 -4.74 -0.25 0.62
C CYS A 72 -3.86 0.09 -0.59
N GLN A 73 -3.15 1.22 -0.59
CA GLN A 73 -2.37 1.69 -1.75
C GLN A 73 -1.28 0.71 -2.18
N HIS A 74 -0.65 -0.01 -1.24
CA HIS A 74 0.32 -1.06 -1.57
C HIS A 74 -0.31 -2.19 -2.39
N LEU A 75 -1.47 -2.69 -1.96
CA LEU A 75 -2.22 -3.74 -2.65
C LEU A 75 -2.72 -3.30 -4.03
N VAL A 76 -3.10 -2.02 -4.17
CA VAL A 76 -3.45 -1.44 -5.47
C VAL A 76 -2.26 -1.43 -6.43
N ARG A 77 -1.05 -1.14 -5.94
CA ARG A 77 0.18 -1.18 -6.76
C ARG A 77 0.58 -2.59 -7.16
N GLN A 78 0.32 -3.58 -6.31
CA GLN A 78 0.55 -4.99 -6.61
C GLN A 78 -0.48 -5.58 -7.59
N GLY A 79 -1.63 -4.91 -7.78
CA GLY A 79 -2.71 -5.37 -8.65
C GLY A 79 -3.73 -6.29 -7.97
N VAL A 80 -3.58 -6.54 -6.67
CA VAL A 80 -4.54 -7.28 -5.84
C VAL A 80 -5.88 -6.53 -5.75
N LEU A 81 -5.79 -5.20 -5.60
CA LEU A 81 -6.94 -4.30 -5.52
C LEU A 81 -6.99 -3.38 -6.74
N GLN A 82 -8.20 -3.12 -7.23
CA GLN A 82 -8.45 -2.14 -8.28
C GLN A 82 -9.26 -0.97 -7.72
N HIS A 83 -8.70 0.24 -7.78
CA HIS A 83 -9.43 1.46 -7.43
C HIS A 83 -10.55 1.72 -8.44
N LEU A 84 -11.79 1.79 -7.95
CA LEU A 84 -12.96 2.19 -8.72
C LEU A 84 -12.99 3.72 -8.76
N VAL A 85 -12.50 4.30 -9.85
CA VAL A 85 -12.55 5.74 -10.08
C VAL A 85 -13.85 6.06 -10.82
N HIS A 86 -14.68 6.92 -10.23
CA HIS A 86 -15.82 7.55 -10.91
C HIS A 86 -15.39 8.82 -11.63
#